data_AF-A0A7W0X4N1-F1
#
_entry.id   AF-A0A7W0X4N1-F1
#
_cell.length_a   1.000
_cell.length_b   1.000
_cell.length_c   1.000
_cell.angle_alpha   90.00
_cell.angle_beta   90.00
_cell.angle_gamma   90.00
#
_symmetry.space_group_name_H-M   'P 1'
#
loop_
_entity.id
_entity.type
_entity.pdbx_description
1 polymer ?
#
loop_
_entity_poly.entity_id
_entity_poly.type
_entity_poly.pdbx_seq_one_letter_code
_entity_poly.pdbx_strand_id
1 'polypeptide(L)'
;IHWVARTDVLDAAVTRLPELGAPMSMTRGDFHWRITVPDDGHRPGRGLVPTLVEWSGARHPTDTLDETHLRLIAIAGEHPEPAQIRLALATLGLSETMKVTYGRSPRLAAMIRSARGIATL
;
A
#
# COMPACT_ATOMS: atom_id res chain seq x y z
N ILE A 1 1.95 -8.11 8.40
CA ILE A 1 1.43 -7.78 7.06
C ILE A 1 1.72 -6.31 6.78
N HIS A 2 2.10 -5.98 5.55
CA HIS A 2 2.28 -4.62 5.02
C HIS A 2 1.70 -4.60 3.61
N TRP A 3 1.36 -3.42 3.09
CA TRP A 3 0.77 -3.28 1.77
C TRP A 3 1.42 -2.16 0.97
N VAL A 4 1.35 -2.30 -0.35
CA VAL A 4 2.01 -1.41 -1.30
C VAL A 4 0.95 -0.90 -2.26
N ALA A 5 0.89 0.41 -2.47
CA ALA A 5 -0.04 1.06 -3.39
C ALA A 5 0.71 1.58 -4.62
N ARG A 6 0.19 1.26 -5.81
CA ARG A 6 0.72 1.80 -7.07
C ARG A 6 0.35 3.28 -7.20
N THR A 7 1.29 4.09 -7.68
CA THR A 7 1.06 5.48 -8.08
C THR A 7 1.86 5.81 -9.34
N ASP A 8 1.37 6.77 -10.12
CA ASP A 8 2.07 7.33 -11.29
C ASP A 8 2.63 8.74 -10.99
N VAL A 9 2.54 9.18 -9.73
CA VAL A 9 2.93 10.53 -9.27
C VAL A 9 3.77 10.46 -7.99
N LEU A 10 4.75 9.56 -7.95
CA LEU A 10 5.51 9.23 -6.73
C LEU A 10 6.17 10.46 -6.08
N ASP A 11 6.81 11.31 -6.87
CA ASP A 11 7.49 12.51 -6.37
C ASP A 11 6.50 13.51 -5.74
N ALA A 12 5.33 13.69 -6.35
CA ALA A 12 4.29 14.56 -5.82
C ALA A 12 3.69 13.99 -4.52
N ALA A 13 3.56 12.67 -4.42
CA ALA A 13 3.09 12.00 -3.21
C ALA A 13 4.09 12.16 -2.05
N VAL A 14 5.39 11.96 -2.30
CA VAL A 14 6.44 12.18 -1.29
C VAL A 14 6.52 13.65 -0.88
N THR A 15 6.34 14.58 -1.81
CA THR A 15 6.29 16.02 -1.48
C THR A 15 5.15 16.33 -0.51
N ARG A 16 3.98 15.71 -0.69
CA ARG A 16 2.81 15.90 0.18
C ARG A 16 2.90 15.13 1.49
N LEU A 17 3.62 14.00 1.50
CA LEU A 17 3.75 13.13 2.65
C LEU A 17 5.21 12.64 2.81
N PRO A 18 6.11 13.49 3.35
CA PRO A 18 7.55 13.18 3.41
C PRO A 18 7.91 11.95 4.27
N GLU A 19 7.03 11.56 5.20
CA GLU A 19 7.20 10.36 6.04
C GLU A 19 7.28 9.06 5.23
N LEU A 20 6.89 9.07 3.94
CA LEU A 20 7.04 7.92 3.06
C LEU A 20 8.50 7.56 2.78
N GLY A 21 9.43 8.50 2.96
CA GLY A 21 10.82 8.37 2.57
C GLY A 21 11.08 8.78 1.12
N ALA A 22 12.35 8.98 0.79
CA ALA A 22 12.76 9.38 -0.55
C ALA A 22 12.48 8.25 -1.57
N PRO A 23 12.05 8.57 -2.81
CA PRO A 23 11.96 7.59 -3.87
C PRO A 23 13.32 6.96 -4.17
N MET A 24 13.37 5.63 -4.23
CA MET A 24 14.56 4.88 -4.63
C MET A 24 14.27 4.01 -5.85
N SER A 25 15.18 4.01 -6.81
CA SER A 25 15.08 3.19 -8.02
C SER A 25 15.53 1.76 -7.73
N MET A 26 14.72 0.78 -8.13
CA MET A 26 14.93 -0.64 -7.93
C MET A 26 14.79 -1.40 -9.25
N THR A 27 15.49 -2.52 -9.35
CA THR A 27 15.45 -3.40 -10.53
C THR A 27 15.49 -4.86 -10.13
N ARG A 28 14.73 -5.73 -10.80
CA ARG A 28 14.80 -7.18 -10.66
C ARG A 28 14.47 -7.85 -11.99
N GLY A 29 15.48 -8.45 -12.64
CA GLY A 29 15.33 -8.95 -14.00
C GLY A 29 14.94 -7.81 -14.94
N ASP A 30 13.87 -8.00 -15.72
CA ASP A 30 13.33 -7.00 -16.65
C ASP A 30 12.43 -5.94 -15.98
N PHE A 31 12.18 -6.07 -14.68
CA PHE A 31 11.28 -5.15 -13.97
C PHE A 31 12.07 -3.98 -13.37
N HIS A 32 11.60 -2.76 -13.63
CA HIS A 32 12.11 -1.53 -13.05
C HIS A 32 10.98 -0.81 -12.31
N TRP A 33 11.29 -0.20 -11.18
CA TRP A 33 10.31 0.60 -10.44
C TRP A 33 11.02 1.58 -9.51
N ARG A 34 10.27 2.57 -9.04
CA ARG A 34 10.63 3.39 -7.88
C ARG A 34 9.77 3.00 -6.70
N ILE A 35 10.32 3.04 -5.50
CA ILE A 35 9.61 2.70 -4.25
C ILE A 35 9.97 3.69 -3.16
N THR A 36 9.06 3.91 -2.19
CA THR A 36 9.33 4.75 -1.01
C THR A 36 9.64 3.88 0.21
N VAL A 37 10.81 4.09 0.81
CA VAL A 37 11.21 3.41 2.05
C VAL A 37 11.78 4.45 3.01
N PRO A 38 11.22 4.62 4.22
CA PRO A 38 11.81 5.51 5.22
C PRO A 38 13.21 5.03 5.63
N ASP A 39 14.15 5.97 5.83
CA ASP A 39 15.57 5.67 6.10
C ASP A 39 15.79 4.88 7.41
N ASP A 40 14.92 5.08 8.39
CA ASP A 40 14.93 4.37 9.67
C ASP A 40 14.18 3.02 9.63
N GLY A 41 13.66 2.64 8.45
CA GLY A 41 12.92 1.39 8.23
C GLY A 41 11.56 1.33 8.94
N HIS A 42 11.06 2.44 9.50
CA HIS A 42 9.74 2.44 10.12
C HIS A 42 8.65 2.26 9.05
N ARG A 43 7.47 1.82 9.50
CA ARG A 43 6.29 1.75 8.63
C ARG A 43 5.38 2.93 8.96
N PRO A 44 5.13 3.85 8.01
CA PRO A 44 4.24 4.98 8.22
C PRO A 44 2.86 4.52 8.70
N GLY A 45 2.28 5.26 9.65
CA GLY A 45 1.03 4.86 10.31
C GLY A 45 1.06 3.45 10.95
N ARG A 46 2.25 2.98 11.35
CA ARG A 46 2.51 1.63 11.86
C ARG A 46 2.09 0.51 10.90
N GLY A 47 2.18 0.78 9.59
CA GLY A 47 1.85 -0.16 8.50
C GLY A 47 0.46 0.02 7.91
N LEU A 48 -0.27 1.07 8.31
CA LEU A 48 -1.54 1.44 7.69
C LEU A 48 -1.40 2.44 6.55
N VAL A 49 -0.36 3.27 6.55
CA VAL A 49 -0.02 4.08 5.39
C VAL A 49 0.85 3.23 4.45
N PRO A 50 0.49 3.11 3.17
CA PRO A 50 1.16 2.18 2.26
C PRO A 50 2.55 2.67 1.90
N THR A 51 3.43 1.72 1.59
CA THR A 51 4.58 2.03 0.72
C THR A 51 4.05 2.34 -0.68
N LEU A 52 4.60 3.34 -1.34
CA LEU A 52 4.25 3.63 -2.72
C LEU A 52 5.22 2.97 -3.68
N VAL A 53 4.69 2.45 -4.78
CA VAL A 53 5.46 1.90 -5.90
C VAL A 53 5.03 2.56 -7.20
N GLU A 54 6.00 2.93 -8.02
CA GLU A 54 5.80 3.43 -9.38
C GLU A 54 6.58 2.55 -10.33
N TRP A 55 5.87 1.72 -11.09
CA TRP A 55 6.50 0.83 -12.06
C TRP A 55 6.99 1.62 -13.26
N SER A 56 8.19 1.28 -13.73
CA SER A 56 8.80 1.87 -14.92
C SER A 56 9.24 0.77 -15.87
N GLY A 57 9.16 1.01 -17.18
CA GLY A 57 9.55 0.03 -18.20
C GLY A 57 8.38 -0.64 -18.92
N ALA A 58 8.72 -1.46 -19.91
CA ALA A 58 7.76 -2.02 -20.86
C ALA A 58 7.01 -3.27 -20.36
N ARG A 59 7.50 -3.91 -19.29
CA ARG A 59 6.90 -5.10 -18.68
C ARG A 59 6.47 -4.79 -17.26
N HIS A 60 5.19 -5.04 -16.95
CA HIS A 60 4.67 -5.00 -15.60
C HIS A 60 4.67 -6.44 -15.03
N PRO A 61 4.90 -6.64 -13.71
CA PRO A 61 4.91 -7.98 -13.13
C PRO A 61 3.63 -8.79 -13.40
N THR A 62 2.48 -8.12 -13.49
CA THR A 62 1.19 -8.77 -13.77
C THR A 62 1.09 -9.34 -15.19
N ASP A 63 1.96 -8.95 -16.11
CA ASP A 63 1.95 -9.46 -17.49
C ASP A 63 2.41 -10.92 -17.56
N THR A 64 3.13 -11.39 -16.53
CA THR A 64 3.68 -12.76 -16.45
C THR A 64 3.04 -13.60 -15.35
N LEU A 65 2.13 -13.04 -14.56
CA LEU A 65 1.48 -13.76 -13.47
C LEU A 65 0.27 -14.53 -13.99
N ASP A 66 0.17 -15.80 -13.63
CA ASP A 66 -1.02 -16.59 -13.90
C ASP A 66 -2.23 -15.99 -13.19
N GLU A 67 -3.35 -15.92 -13.91
CA GLU A 67 -4.61 -15.50 -13.34
C GLU A 67 -5.07 -16.51 -12.28
N THR A 68 -5.19 -16.05 -11.05
CA THR A 68 -5.76 -16.84 -9.95
C THR A 68 -7.20 -16.44 -9.71
N HIS A 69 -8.07 -17.35 -9.27
CA HIS A 69 -9.44 -17.00 -8.87
C HIS A 69 -9.54 -16.25 -7.53
N LEU A 70 -8.43 -15.68 -7.05
CA LEU A 70 -8.38 -14.86 -5.84
C LEU A 70 -8.75 -13.42 -6.17
N ARG A 71 -9.57 -12.80 -5.33
CA ARG A 71 -9.96 -11.39 -5.47
C ARG A 71 -9.88 -10.70 -4.12
N LEU A 72 -9.11 -9.62 -4.03
CA LEU A 72 -9.16 -8.72 -2.89
C LEU A 72 -10.53 -8.01 -2.89
N ILE A 73 -11.26 -8.13 -1.80
CA ILE A 73 -12.61 -7.57 -1.63
C ILE A 73 -12.57 -6.28 -0.81
N ALA A 74 -11.76 -6.25 0.24
CA ALA A 74 -11.61 -5.09 1.10
C ALA A 74 -10.26 -5.10 1.81
N ILE A 75 -9.79 -3.91 2.16
CA ILE A 75 -8.74 -3.69 3.15
C ILE A 75 -9.37 -2.89 4.30
N ALA A 76 -9.06 -3.27 5.54
CA ALA A 76 -9.48 -2.58 6.74
C ALA A 76 -8.29 -2.32 7.67
N GLY A 77 -8.34 -1.17 8.34
CA GLY A 77 -7.36 -0.74 9.32
C GLY A 77 -8.00 -0.43 10.67
N GLU A 78 -7.30 -0.72 11.75
CA GLU A 78 -7.57 -0.18 13.09
C GLU A 78 -6.36 0.61 13.56
N HIS A 79 -6.57 1.76 14.20
CA HIS A 79 -5.50 2.57 14.78
C HIS A 79 -5.98 3.28 16.05
N PRO A 80 -5.12 3.55 17.05
CA PRO A 80 -5.49 4.39 18.19
C PRO A 80 -5.90 5.80 17.78
N GLU A 81 -5.33 6.30 16.67
CA GLU A 81 -5.56 7.62 16.12
C GLU A 81 -6.00 7.50 14.64
N PRO A 82 -7.24 7.06 14.36
CA PRO A 82 -7.67 6.73 12.99
C PRO A 82 -7.78 7.96 12.09
N ALA A 83 -8.02 9.15 12.65
CA ALA A 83 -8.14 10.38 11.89
C ALA A 83 -6.82 10.73 11.16
N GLN A 84 -5.67 10.52 11.80
CA GLN A 84 -4.36 10.78 11.18
C GLN A 84 -4.10 9.84 10.01
N ILE A 85 -4.43 8.55 10.16
CA ILE A 85 -4.30 7.58 9.07
C ILE A 85 -5.21 7.94 7.91
N ARG A 86 -6.47 8.30 8.18
CA ARG A 86 -7.40 8.73 7.13
C ARG A 86 -6.91 9.97 6.40
N LEU A 87 -6.33 10.94 7.12
CA LEU A 87 -5.75 12.13 6.50
C LEU A 87 -4.57 11.76 5.59
N ALA A 88 -3.65 10.91 6.06
CA ALA A 88 -2.54 10.43 5.25
C ALA A 88 -3.03 9.69 3.98
N LEU A 89 -4.01 8.80 4.11
CA LEU A 89 -4.62 8.13 2.94
C LEU A 89 -5.28 9.12 1.99
N ALA A 90 -5.98 10.14 2.50
CA ALA A 90 -6.60 11.17 1.68
C ALA A 90 -5.55 12.00 0.90
N THR A 91 -4.44 12.35 1.55
CA THR A 91 -3.30 13.03 0.90
C THR A 91 -2.74 12.23 -0.28
N LEU A 92 -2.82 10.89 -0.20
CA LEU A 92 -2.40 9.96 -1.25
C LEU A 92 -3.50 9.61 -2.26
N GLY A 93 -4.72 10.15 -2.10
CA GLY A 93 -5.86 9.81 -2.96
C GLY A 93 -6.47 8.42 -2.68
N LEU A 94 -6.24 7.85 -1.49
CA LEU A 94 -6.61 6.50 -1.08
C LEU A 94 -7.73 6.48 -0.02
N SER A 95 -8.49 7.57 0.13
CA SER A 95 -9.56 7.69 1.15
C SER A 95 -10.56 6.53 1.12
N GLU A 96 -10.91 6.07 -0.07
CA GLU A 96 -11.91 5.01 -0.29
C GLU A 96 -11.29 3.61 -0.36
N THR A 97 -9.95 3.49 -0.34
CA THR A 97 -9.24 2.21 -0.51
C THR A 97 -9.28 1.36 0.76
N MET A 98 -9.18 2.00 1.93
CA MET A 98 -9.16 1.31 3.22
C MET A 98 -10.03 2.03 4.24
N LYS A 99 -10.97 1.30 4.85
CA LYS A 99 -11.71 1.80 6.01
C LYS A 99 -10.82 1.72 7.25
N VAL A 100 -10.64 2.83 7.95
CA VAL A 100 -9.83 2.87 9.18
C VAL A 100 -10.69 3.23 10.39
N THR A 101 -10.82 2.34 11.36
CA THR A 101 -11.59 2.54 12.59
C THR A 101 -10.67 2.70 13.81
N TYR A 102 -11.24 3.12 14.93
CA TYR A 102 -10.52 3.10 16.20
C TYR A 102 -10.22 1.66 16.62
N GLY A 103 -9.00 1.43 17.11
CA GLY A 103 -8.61 0.21 17.81
C GLY A 103 -7.44 0.48 18.76
N ARG A 104 -7.31 -0.32 19.81
CA ARG A 104 -6.27 -0.10 20.84
C ARG A 104 -4.84 -0.31 20.32
N SER A 105 -4.70 -1.02 19.22
CA SER A 105 -3.42 -1.24 18.55
C SER A 105 -3.60 -1.22 17.02
N PRO A 106 -2.56 -0.84 16.27
CA PRO A 106 -2.60 -0.88 14.82
C PRO A 106 -2.86 -2.28 14.29
N ARG A 107 -3.85 -2.44 13.41
CA ARG A 107 -4.14 -3.72 12.73
C ARG A 107 -4.50 -3.47 11.29
N LEU A 108 -3.94 -4.27 10.40
CA LEU A 108 -4.27 -4.30 8.98
C LEU A 108 -4.89 -5.66 8.69
N ALA A 109 -6.04 -5.66 8.02
CA ALA A 109 -6.72 -6.87 7.59
C ALA A 109 -7.07 -6.77 6.10
N ALA A 110 -6.98 -7.90 5.40
CA ALA A 110 -7.38 -8.00 3.99
C ALA A 110 -8.39 -9.13 3.80
N MET A 111 -9.53 -8.82 3.19
CA MET A 111 -10.56 -9.79 2.84
C MET A 111 -10.34 -10.29 1.42
N ILE A 112 -10.11 -11.58 1.26
CA ILE A 112 -9.85 -12.21 -0.04
C ILE A 112 -10.93 -13.25 -0.33
N ARG A 113 -11.56 -13.14 -1.50
CA ARG A 113 -12.48 -14.14 -2.02
C ARG A 113 -11.70 -15.20 -2.80
N SER A 114 -12.06 -16.46 -2.56
CA SER A 114 -11.59 -17.64 -3.28
C SER A 114 -12.77 -18.55 -3.63
N ALA A 115 -12.51 -19.66 -4.31
CA ALA A 115 -13.51 -20.70 -4.57
C ALA A 115 -14.08 -21.34 -3.28
N ARG A 116 -13.36 -21.26 -2.15
CA ARG A 116 -13.79 -21.80 -0.85
C ARG A 116 -14.57 -20.80 0.00
N GLY A 117 -14.79 -19.58 -0.49
CA GLY A 117 -15.41 -18.49 0.24
C GLY A 117 -14.44 -17.34 0.53
N ILE A 118 -14.86 -16.44 1.43
CA ILE A 118 -14.09 -15.26 1.83
C ILE A 118 -13.26 -15.60 3.07
N ALA A 119 -11.97 -15.28 3.02
CA ALA A 119 -11.04 -15.38 4.15
C ALA A 119 -10.48 -14.00 4.49
N THR A 120 -10.17 -13.79 5.77
CA THR A 120 -9.47 -12.60 6.25
C THR A 120 -8.02 -12.97 6.58
N LEU A 121 -7.08 -12.24 6.00
CA LEU A 121 -5.65 -12.27 6.34
C LEU A 121 -5.32 -11.20 7.37
#